data_AF-A0AAC8TJB4-F1
#
_entry.id   AF-A0AAC8TJB4-F1
#
_cell.length_a   1.000
_cell.length_b   1.000
_cell.length_c   1.000
_cell.angle_alpha   90.00
_cell.angle_beta   90.00
_cell.angle_gamma   90.00
#
_symmetry.space_group_name_H-M   'P 1'
#
loop_
_entity.id
_entity.type
_entity.pdbx_description
1 polymer ?
#
loop_
_entity_poly.entity_id
_entity_poly.type
_entity_poly.pdbx_seq_one_letter_code
_entity_poly.pdbx_strand_id
1 'polypeptide(L)'
;MVEEELLGRGWRGAFFGNLLVTFTELAYVFIDYQVFRGALLLPVLRALHVLWVLGVLGLLLSRRGRLSPKLINGAFAAGVLPFLPLFALAEYFMTGSGLIWVPMTGHRLVMLSIGVLAPTGMWLGGGLIAAFALEAVVLWFSLGLGSHPGVRSPWEPWVTLIYGGVAAAMLAYRVRSHTIELKLRQVRAEAEALERLARLFLAVRDATNTPLQTLELSIALLRQRSPESEPTIAAMERAVHRVRSLTQRLGSVDPLLVWREGDESFDADTMLRHLEEDLARALERRRH
;
A
#
# COMPACT_ATOMS: atom_id res chain seq x y z
N MET A 1 6.55 8.15 -5.69
CA MET A 1 6.02 7.89 -4.33
C MET A 1 4.92 6.82 -4.27
N VAL A 2 3.67 7.06 -4.73
CA VAL A 2 2.58 6.04 -4.63
C VAL A 2 2.92 4.76 -5.41
N GLU A 3 3.44 4.90 -6.62
CA GLU A 3 3.83 3.77 -7.47
C GLU A 3 5.01 2.97 -6.89
N GLU A 4 6.00 3.64 -6.31
CA GLU A 4 7.14 3.00 -5.62
C GLU A 4 6.71 2.26 -4.36
N GLU A 5 5.74 2.79 -3.60
CA GLU A 5 5.21 2.11 -2.41
C GLU A 5 4.44 0.85 -2.79
N LEU A 6 3.64 0.90 -3.87
CA LEU A 6 2.92 -0.25 -4.43
C LEU A 6 3.90 -1.31 -4.95
N LEU A 7 4.95 -0.90 -5.66
CA LEU A 7 6.03 -1.79 -6.11
C LEU A 7 6.76 -2.42 -4.94
N GLY A 8 7.10 -1.64 -3.90
CA GLY A 8 7.78 -2.13 -2.70
C GLY A 8 6.93 -3.11 -1.88
N ARG A 9 5.61 -2.89 -1.78
CA ARG A 9 4.68 -3.86 -1.17
C ARG A 9 4.54 -5.12 -2.03
N GLY A 10 4.36 -4.97 -3.34
CA GLY A 10 4.28 -6.10 -4.27
C GLY A 10 5.53 -6.97 -4.23
N TRP A 11 6.71 -6.35 -4.22
CA TRP A 11 7.99 -7.06 -4.07
C TRP A 11 8.08 -7.83 -2.75
N ARG A 12 7.68 -7.21 -1.62
CA ARG A 12 7.62 -7.91 -0.33
C ARG A 12 6.69 -9.12 -0.38
N GLY A 13 5.49 -8.98 -0.95
CA GLY A 13 4.55 -10.08 -1.13
C GLY A 13 5.13 -11.23 -1.97
N ALA A 14 5.75 -10.90 -3.12
CA ALA A 14 6.42 -11.89 -3.96
C ALA A 14 7.61 -12.56 -3.26
N PHE A 15 8.42 -11.79 -2.53
CA PHE A 15 9.58 -12.28 -1.80
C PHE A 15 9.17 -13.22 -0.66
N PHE A 16 8.29 -12.76 0.25
CA PHE A 16 7.82 -13.58 1.38
C PHE A 16 7.00 -14.77 0.91
N GLY A 17 6.21 -14.63 -0.17
CA GLY A 17 5.53 -15.74 -0.81
C GLY A 17 6.50 -16.83 -1.25
N ASN A 18 7.50 -16.48 -2.06
CA ASN A 18 8.50 -17.45 -2.52
C ASN A 18 9.36 -18.01 -1.37
N LEU A 19 9.64 -17.22 -0.33
CA LEU A 19 10.33 -17.70 0.87
C LEU A 19 9.50 -18.77 1.60
N LEU A 20 8.21 -18.51 1.80
CA LEU A 20 7.28 -19.47 2.41
C LEU A 20 7.18 -20.75 1.59
N VAL A 21 7.11 -20.64 0.25
CA VAL A 21 7.14 -21.80 -0.66
C VAL A 21 8.43 -22.60 -0.48
N THR A 22 9.58 -21.94 -0.41
CA THR A 22 10.89 -22.60 -0.22
C THR A 22 10.90 -23.43 1.07
N PHE A 23 10.49 -22.84 2.19
CA PHE A 23 10.44 -23.57 3.47
C PHE A 23 9.43 -24.70 3.48
N THR A 24 8.26 -24.48 2.88
CA THR A 24 7.20 -25.49 2.80
C THR A 24 7.67 -26.68 1.98
N GLU A 25 8.21 -26.44 0.79
CA GLU A 25 8.71 -27.51 -0.08
C GLU A 25 9.90 -28.24 0.55
N LEU A 26 10.82 -27.54 1.22
CA LEU A 26 11.92 -28.19 1.96
C LEU A 26 11.39 -29.16 3.04
N ALA A 27 10.35 -28.76 3.78
CA ALA A 27 9.73 -29.62 4.76
C ALA A 27 9.06 -30.83 4.11
N TYR A 28 8.35 -30.63 2.98
CA TYR A 28 7.71 -31.72 2.25
C TYR A 28 8.69 -32.68 1.57
N VAL A 29 9.87 -32.22 1.12
CA VAL A 29 10.95 -33.11 0.64
C VAL A 29 11.31 -34.12 1.74
N PHE A 30 11.47 -33.65 2.98
CA PHE A 30 11.81 -34.51 4.10
C PHE A 30 10.66 -35.45 4.47
N ILE A 31 9.42 -34.95 4.51
CA ILE A 31 8.23 -35.74 4.83
C ILE A 31 8.04 -36.84 3.77
N ASP A 32 8.05 -36.49 2.48
CA ASP A 32 7.80 -37.45 1.39
C ASP A 32 8.90 -38.52 1.34
N TYR A 33 10.16 -38.15 1.60
CA TYR A 33 11.25 -39.11 1.69
C TYR A 33 11.05 -40.13 2.82
N GLN A 34 10.51 -39.69 3.97
CA GLN A 34 10.23 -40.57 5.10
C GLN A 34 8.98 -41.43 4.89
N VAL A 35 7.94 -40.87 4.27
CA VAL A 35 6.65 -41.54 4.07
C VAL A 35 6.72 -42.54 2.91
N PHE A 36 7.31 -42.16 1.78
CA PHE A 36 7.37 -42.97 0.56
C PHE A 36 8.77 -43.54 0.33
N ARG A 37 9.29 -44.29 1.32
CA ARG A 37 10.61 -44.91 1.23
C ARG A 37 10.72 -45.77 -0.04
N GLY A 38 11.58 -45.34 -0.97
CA GLY A 38 11.82 -46.02 -2.25
C GLY A 38 11.19 -45.35 -3.48
N ALA A 39 10.21 -44.47 -3.32
CA ALA A 39 9.62 -43.69 -4.41
C ALA A 39 10.20 -42.27 -4.43
N LEU A 40 11.35 -42.11 -5.10
CA LEU A 40 12.10 -40.84 -5.11
C LEU A 40 11.48 -39.75 -6.00
N LEU A 41 10.47 -40.05 -6.81
CA LEU A 41 9.93 -39.10 -7.78
C LEU A 41 9.40 -37.81 -7.12
N LEU A 42 8.55 -37.94 -6.10
CA LEU A 42 7.98 -36.79 -5.37
C LEU A 42 9.07 -35.95 -4.67
N PRO A 43 9.94 -36.52 -3.82
CA PRO A 43 11.02 -35.77 -3.19
C PRO A 43 11.93 -35.05 -4.19
N VAL A 44 12.26 -35.69 -5.32
CA VAL A 44 13.10 -35.09 -6.36
C VAL A 44 12.40 -33.91 -7.03
N LEU A 45 11.13 -34.04 -7.41
CA LEU A 45 10.37 -32.95 -8.02
C LEU A 45 10.23 -31.75 -7.07
N ARG A 46 10.00 -32.00 -5.78
CA ARG A 46 9.97 -30.96 -4.75
C ARG A 46 11.32 -30.27 -4.59
N ALA A 47 12.43 -31.03 -4.57
CA ALA A 47 13.77 -30.46 -4.52
C ALA A 47 14.07 -29.59 -5.75
N LEU A 48 13.65 -30.01 -6.95
CA LEU A 48 13.76 -29.19 -8.17
C LEU A 48 12.93 -27.91 -8.05
N HIS A 49 11.73 -27.98 -7.47
CA HIS A 49 10.90 -26.80 -7.22
C HIS A 49 11.54 -25.84 -6.19
N VAL A 50 12.17 -26.35 -5.13
CA VAL A 50 12.98 -25.54 -4.20
C VAL A 50 14.08 -24.80 -4.96
N LEU A 51 14.86 -25.49 -5.79
CA LEU A 51 15.93 -24.87 -6.58
C LEU A 51 15.38 -23.80 -7.55
N TRP A 52 14.24 -24.07 -8.18
CA TRP A 52 13.55 -23.12 -9.04
C TRP A 52 13.15 -21.86 -8.28
N VAL A 53 12.50 -22.00 -7.12
CA VAL A 53 12.03 -20.88 -6.30
C VAL A 53 13.21 -20.07 -5.74
N LEU A 54 14.31 -20.72 -5.36
CA LEU A 54 15.56 -20.03 -4.99
C LEU A 54 16.13 -19.22 -6.15
N GLY A 55 16.08 -19.75 -7.39
CA GLY A 55 16.44 -19.00 -8.59
C GLY A 55 15.56 -17.77 -8.81
N VAL A 56 14.24 -17.90 -8.63
CA VAL A 56 13.29 -16.78 -8.71
C VAL A 56 13.56 -15.73 -7.62
N LEU A 57 13.85 -16.15 -6.39
CA LEU A 57 14.24 -15.26 -5.29
C LEU A 57 15.55 -14.52 -5.61
N GLY A 58 16.56 -15.23 -6.12
CA GLY A 58 17.82 -14.64 -6.57
C GLY A 58 17.62 -13.59 -7.65
N LEU A 59 16.71 -13.85 -8.60
CA LEU A 59 16.33 -12.89 -9.64
C LEU A 59 15.61 -11.66 -9.07
N LEU A 60 14.67 -11.85 -8.14
CA LEU A 60 13.96 -10.75 -7.45
C LEU A 60 14.91 -9.87 -6.64
N LEU A 61 15.92 -10.46 -5.98
CA LEU A 61 16.93 -9.74 -5.22
C LEU A 61 17.89 -8.98 -6.14
N SER A 62 18.38 -9.64 -7.19
CA SER A 62 19.35 -9.06 -8.13
C SER A 62 18.79 -7.90 -8.94
N ARG A 63 17.48 -7.91 -9.22
CA ARG A 63 16.81 -6.87 -10.03
C ARG A 63 16.03 -5.85 -9.22
N ARG A 64 16.25 -5.75 -7.89
CA ARG A 64 15.45 -4.91 -6.98
C ARG A 64 15.21 -3.48 -7.46
N GLY A 65 16.17 -2.85 -8.14
CA GLY A 65 16.07 -1.48 -8.67
C GLY A 65 15.37 -1.32 -10.03
N ARG A 66 15.01 -2.42 -10.72
CA ARG A 66 14.39 -2.40 -12.07
C ARG A 66 13.13 -3.28 -12.15
N LEU A 67 12.45 -3.49 -11.03
CA LEU A 67 11.30 -4.40 -10.98
C LEU A 67 10.07 -3.76 -11.60
N SER A 68 9.52 -4.41 -12.62
CA SER A 68 8.20 -4.07 -13.15
C SER A 68 7.10 -4.83 -12.40
N PRO A 69 5.86 -4.30 -12.33
CA PRO A 69 4.73 -5.00 -11.72
C PRO A 69 4.48 -6.39 -12.34
N LYS A 70 4.69 -6.51 -13.65
CA LYS A 70 4.57 -7.78 -14.39
C LYS A 70 5.58 -8.82 -13.91
N LEU A 71 6.82 -8.41 -13.66
CA LEU A 71 7.88 -9.32 -13.20
C LEU A 71 7.63 -9.78 -11.77
N ILE A 72 7.15 -8.90 -10.88
CA ILE A 72 6.77 -9.24 -9.50
C ILE A 72 5.63 -10.26 -9.50
N ASN A 73 4.56 -10.00 -10.27
CA ASN A 73 3.42 -10.91 -10.37
C ASN A 73 3.80 -12.24 -11.03
N GLY A 74 4.64 -12.20 -12.07
CA GLY A 74 5.17 -13.37 -12.74
C GLY A 74 6.04 -14.22 -11.80
N ALA A 75 6.91 -13.60 -11.00
CA ALA A 75 7.74 -14.31 -10.02
C ALA A 75 6.91 -14.96 -8.91
N PHE A 76 5.85 -14.31 -8.43
CA PHE A 76 4.92 -14.92 -7.47
C PHE A 76 4.19 -16.12 -8.10
N ALA A 77 3.62 -15.94 -9.29
CA ALA A 77 2.92 -17.02 -10.00
C ALA A 77 3.87 -18.18 -10.36
N ALA A 78 5.11 -17.91 -10.74
CA ALA A 78 6.11 -18.93 -11.06
C ALA A 78 6.52 -19.78 -9.84
N GLY A 79 6.43 -19.21 -8.63
CA GLY A 79 6.63 -19.98 -7.40
C GLY A 79 5.41 -20.85 -7.05
N VAL A 80 4.21 -20.37 -7.32
CA VAL A 80 2.95 -21.01 -6.89
C VAL A 80 2.42 -22.03 -7.91
N LEU A 81 2.47 -21.76 -9.21
CA LEU A 81 1.90 -22.62 -10.25
C LEU A 81 2.43 -24.08 -10.25
N PRO A 82 3.71 -24.36 -9.95
CA PRO A 82 4.20 -25.73 -9.88
C PRO A 82 3.52 -26.59 -8.80
N PHE A 83 2.84 -25.99 -7.81
CA PHE A 83 2.06 -26.75 -6.85
C PHE A 83 0.90 -27.52 -7.46
N LEU A 84 0.31 -27.05 -8.59
CA LEU A 84 -0.80 -27.75 -9.24
C LEU A 84 -0.42 -29.19 -9.62
N PRO A 85 0.57 -29.43 -10.52
CA PRO A 85 0.98 -30.79 -10.85
C PRO A 85 1.59 -31.54 -9.66
N LEU A 86 2.29 -30.85 -8.74
CA LEU A 86 2.85 -31.48 -7.54
C LEU A 86 1.77 -32.03 -6.61
N PHE A 87 0.69 -31.28 -6.37
CA PHE A 87 -0.41 -31.72 -5.53
C PHE A 87 -1.22 -32.82 -6.20
N ALA A 88 -1.48 -32.71 -7.50
CA ALA A 88 -2.12 -33.79 -8.26
C ALA A 88 -1.34 -35.10 -8.15
N LEU A 89 -0.01 -35.03 -8.29
CA LEU A 89 0.86 -36.20 -8.17
C LEU A 89 0.92 -36.72 -6.73
N ALA A 90 1.00 -35.84 -5.74
CA ALA A 90 1.01 -36.22 -4.33
C ALA A 90 -0.26 -36.99 -3.94
N GLU A 91 -1.43 -36.51 -4.34
CA GLU A 91 -2.71 -37.18 -4.07
C GLU A 91 -2.81 -38.53 -4.80
N TYR A 92 -2.29 -38.62 -6.02
CA TYR A 92 -2.19 -39.89 -6.75
C TYR A 92 -1.29 -40.93 -6.05
N PHE A 93 -0.14 -40.51 -5.47
CA PHE A 93 0.69 -41.43 -4.70
C PHE A 93 0.04 -41.83 -3.38
N MET A 94 -0.68 -40.90 -2.73
CA MET A 94 -1.38 -41.19 -1.49
C MET A 94 -2.50 -42.22 -1.68
N THR A 95 -3.26 -42.16 -2.78
CA THR A 95 -4.29 -43.17 -3.09
C THR A 95 -3.69 -44.58 -3.24
N GLY A 96 -2.50 -44.70 -3.84
CA GLY A 96 -1.80 -45.98 -3.98
C GLY A 96 -1.09 -46.48 -2.70
N SER A 97 -0.94 -45.65 -1.67
CA SER A 97 -0.09 -45.95 -0.51
C SER A 97 -0.75 -46.80 0.59
N GLY A 98 -2.08 -46.87 0.60
CA GLY A 98 -2.85 -47.53 1.66
C GLY A 98 -2.82 -46.80 3.02
N LEU A 99 -2.16 -45.64 3.12
CA LEU A 99 -2.13 -44.82 4.32
C LEU A 99 -3.46 -44.10 4.55
N ILE A 100 -3.69 -43.64 5.78
CA ILE A 100 -4.82 -42.76 6.12
C ILE A 100 -4.34 -41.31 6.04
N TRP A 101 -5.04 -40.46 5.30
CA TRP A 101 -4.70 -39.04 5.18
C TRP A 101 -5.92 -38.13 5.08
N VAL A 102 -5.64 -36.83 5.19
CA VAL A 102 -6.60 -35.76 4.93
C VAL A 102 -6.26 -35.15 3.57
N PRO A 103 -7.09 -35.37 2.54
CA PRO A 103 -6.80 -34.89 1.19
C PRO A 103 -6.86 -33.36 1.12
N MET A 104 -6.24 -32.79 0.08
CA MET A 104 -6.31 -31.37 -0.29
C MET A 104 -5.83 -30.39 0.79
N THR A 105 -5.12 -30.87 1.82
CA THR A 105 -4.57 -30.01 2.87
C THR A 105 -3.59 -28.99 2.28
N GLY A 106 -2.80 -29.40 1.28
CA GLY A 106 -1.91 -28.51 0.51
C GLY A 106 -2.67 -27.39 -0.19
N HIS A 107 -3.76 -27.70 -0.91
CA HIS A 107 -4.59 -26.72 -1.60
C HIS A 107 -5.13 -25.65 -0.65
N ARG A 108 -5.65 -26.05 0.51
CA ARG A 108 -6.18 -25.11 1.52
C ARG A 108 -5.11 -24.13 1.98
N LEU A 109 -3.92 -24.63 2.32
CA LEU A 109 -2.81 -23.80 2.80
C LEU A 109 -2.31 -22.84 1.71
N VAL A 110 -2.18 -23.31 0.47
CA VAL A 110 -1.74 -22.47 -0.66
C VAL A 110 -2.78 -21.40 -0.98
N MET A 111 -4.08 -21.74 -1.03
CA MET A 111 -5.14 -20.75 -1.26
C MET A 111 -5.14 -19.65 -0.19
N LEU A 112 -5.07 -20.01 1.09
CA LEU A 112 -4.97 -19.04 2.18
C LEU A 112 -3.70 -18.17 2.05
N SER A 113 -2.57 -18.78 1.73
CA SER A 113 -1.30 -18.08 1.52
C SER A 113 -1.39 -17.08 0.36
N ILE A 114 -2.06 -17.43 -0.75
CA ILE A 114 -2.35 -16.51 -1.86
C ILE A 114 -3.24 -15.36 -1.38
N GLY A 115 -4.29 -15.67 -0.61
CA GLY A 115 -5.18 -14.66 -0.01
C GLY A 115 -4.43 -13.62 0.82
N VAL A 116 -3.38 -14.03 1.55
CA VAL A 116 -2.57 -13.15 2.42
C VAL A 116 -1.42 -12.47 1.69
N LEU A 117 -0.70 -13.17 0.81
CA LEU A 117 0.60 -12.73 0.28
C LEU A 117 0.57 -12.27 -1.19
N ALA A 118 -0.52 -12.49 -1.93
CA ALA A 118 -0.56 -12.15 -3.35
C ALA A 118 -0.20 -10.66 -3.58
N PRO A 119 0.75 -10.35 -4.49
CA PRO A 119 1.36 -9.03 -4.56
C PRO A 119 0.39 -7.86 -4.72
N THR A 120 -0.57 -7.94 -5.65
CA THR A 120 -1.42 -6.75 -5.94
C THR A 120 -2.74 -7.00 -6.69
N GLY A 121 -2.90 -8.09 -7.45
CA GLY A 121 -4.05 -8.22 -8.37
C GLY A 121 -5.20 -9.09 -7.85
N MET A 122 -6.43 -8.54 -7.80
CA MET A 122 -7.66 -9.33 -7.61
C MET A 122 -7.79 -10.41 -8.70
N TRP A 123 -7.45 -10.07 -9.95
CA TRP A 123 -7.50 -11.00 -11.08
C TRP A 123 -6.51 -12.15 -10.96
N LEU A 124 -5.23 -11.86 -10.68
CA LEU A 124 -4.20 -12.89 -10.58
C LEU A 124 -4.39 -13.75 -9.32
N GLY A 125 -4.61 -13.12 -8.15
CA GLY A 125 -4.85 -13.86 -6.91
C GLY A 125 -6.14 -14.67 -6.97
N GLY A 126 -7.23 -14.07 -7.46
CA GLY A 126 -8.52 -14.74 -7.61
C GLY A 126 -8.47 -15.87 -8.64
N GLY A 127 -7.78 -15.66 -9.77
CA GLY A 127 -7.55 -16.69 -10.78
C GLY A 127 -6.75 -17.87 -10.25
N LEU A 128 -5.69 -17.62 -9.47
CA LEU A 128 -4.93 -18.69 -8.82
C LEU A 128 -5.78 -19.45 -7.78
N ILE A 129 -6.50 -18.75 -6.92
CA ILE A 129 -7.42 -19.38 -5.95
C ILE A 129 -8.45 -20.24 -6.67
N ALA A 130 -9.07 -19.72 -7.74
CA ALA A 130 -10.02 -20.47 -8.54
C ALA A 130 -9.40 -21.70 -9.21
N ALA A 131 -8.15 -21.61 -9.70
CA ALA A 131 -7.44 -22.74 -10.28
C ALA A 131 -7.19 -23.86 -9.25
N PHE A 132 -6.71 -23.54 -8.05
CA PHE A 132 -6.52 -24.54 -6.99
C PHE A 132 -7.85 -25.11 -6.47
N ALA A 133 -8.89 -24.29 -6.37
CA ALA A 133 -10.22 -24.74 -5.98
C ALA A 133 -10.81 -25.70 -7.02
N LEU A 134 -10.67 -25.38 -8.32
CA LEU A 134 -11.10 -26.25 -9.41
C LEU A 134 -10.31 -27.55 -9.45
N GLU A 135 -8.99 -27.48 -9.29
CA GLU A 135 -8.13 -28.68 -9.24
C GLU A 135 -8.54 -29.61 -8.09
N ALA A 136 -8.79 -29.08 -6.89
CA ALA A 136 -9.24 -29.88 -5.75
C ALA A 136 -10.56 -30.63 -6.05
N VAL A 137 -11.50 -29.98 -6.73
CA VAL A 137 -12.76 -30.61 -7.18
C VAL A 137 -12.48 -31.68 -8.24
N VAL A 138 -11.64 -31.40 -9.22
CA VAL A 138 -11.28 -32.35 -10.28
C VAL A 138 -10.60 -33.59 -9.68
N LEU A 139 -9.64 -33.42 -8.77
CA LEU A 139 -8.94 -34.52 -8.09
C LEU A 139 -9.90 -35.36 -7.26
N TRP A 140 -10.82 -34.73 -6.53
CA TRP A 140 -11.82 -35.45 -5.72
C TRP A 140 -12.64 -36.44 -6.55
N PHE A 141 -13.18 -35.99 -7.67
CA PHE A 141 -14.02 -36.83 -8.52
C PHE A 141 -13.22 -37.80 -9.40
N SER A 142 -12.07 -37.38 -9.93
CA SER A 142 -11.26 -38.21 -10.83
C SER A 142 -10.57 -39.36 -10.10
N LEU A 143 -10.12 -39.15 -8.85
CA LEU A 143 -9.47 -40.18 -8.03
C LEU A 143 -10.46 -40.97 -7.16
N GLY A 144 -11.76 -40.66 -7.22
CA GLY A 144 -12.78 -41.36 -6.44
C GLY A 144 -12.58 -41.25 -4.93
N LEU A 145 -12.04 -40.12 -4.44
CA LEU A 145 -11.60 -39.97 -3.04
C LEU A 145 -12.75 -40.13 -2.04
N GLY A 146 -13.99 -39.86 -2.44
CA GLY A 146 -15.17 -39.99 -1.58
C GLY A 146 -15.51 -41.42 -1.15
N SER A 147 -15.09 -42.42 -1.91
CA SER A 147 -15.28 -43.84 -1.58
C SER A 147 -13.98 -44.52 -1.13
N HIS A 148 -12.87 -43.79 -1.09
CA HIS A 148 -11.57 -44.36 -0.79
C HIS A 148 -11.42 -44.64 0.72
N PRO A 149 -11.07 -45.87 1.13
CA PRO A 149 -11.05 -46.27 2.54
C PRO A 149 -9.98 -45.54 3.39
N GLY A 150 -8.95 -44.98 2.75
CA GLY A 150 -7.90 -44.19 3.41
C GLY A 150 -8.25 -42.72 3.67
N VAL A 151 -9.39 -42.22 3.18
CA VAL A 151 -9.73 -40.79 3.27
C VAL A 151 -10.51 -40.49 4.55
N ARG A 152 -9.98 -39.62 5.40
CA ARG A 152 -10.57 -39.30 6.72
C ARG A 152 -11.58 -38.14 6.72
N SER A 153 -11.87 -37.55 5.56
CA SER A 153 -12.71 -36.35 5.43
C SER A 153 -13.85 -36.55 4.41
N PRO A 154 -15.04 -36.96 4.85
CA PRO A 154 -16.16 -37.25 3.94
C PRO A 154 -16.81 -36.00 3.33
N TRP A 155 -16.54 -34.81 3.87
CA TRP A 155 -17.15 -33.55 3.43
C TRP A 155 -16.37 -32.81 2.34
N GLU A 156 -15.32 -33.42 1.82
CA GLU A 156 -14.59 -32.88 0.67
C GLU A 156 -15.40 -33.08 -0.62
N PRO A 157 -15.28 -32.19 -1.62
CA PRO A 157 -14.38 -31.03 -1.73
C PRO A 157 -14.95 -29.74 -1.10
N TRP A 158 -16.15 -29.79 -0.50
CA TRP A 158 -16.87 -28.60 -0.04
C TRP A 158 -16.11 -27.82 1.04
N VAL A 159 -15.45 -28.53 1.96
CA VAL A 159 -14.59 -27.88 2.96
C VAL A 159 -13.48 -27.08 2.28
N THR A 160 -12.78 -27.67 1.30
CA THR A 160 -11.74 -26.98 0.54
C THR A 160 -12.27 -25.77 -0.23
N LEU A 161 -13.49 -25.83 -0.76
CA LEU A 161 -14.15 -24.68 -1.39
C LEU A 161 -14.48 -23.55 -0.39
N ILE A 162 -14.86 -23.88 0.85
CA ILE A 162 -15.04 -22.89 1.91
C ILE A 162 -13.70 -22.18 2.19
N TYR A 163 -12.60 -22.91 2.29
CA TYR A 163 -11.26 -22.32 2.42
C TYR A 163 -10.90 -21.41 1.24
N GLY A 164 -11.25 -21.82 0.00
CA GLY A 164 -11.12 -20.98 -1.18
C GLY A 164 -11.94 -19.70 -1.09
N GLY A 165 -13.18 -19.78 -0.60
CA GLY A 165 -14.05 -18.63 -0.34
C GLY A 165 -13.46 -17.68 0.71
N VAL A 166 -12.93 -18.21 1.82
CA VAL A 166 -12.24 -17.43 2.85
C VAL A 166 -11.01 -16.73 2.27
N ALA A 167 -10.18 -17.45 1.50
CA ALA A 167 -9.02 -16.87 0.84
C ALA A 167 -9.41 -15.74 -0.13
N ALA A 168 -10.49 -15.92 -0.90
CA ALA A 168 -11.01 -14.90 -1.80
C ALA A 168 -11.56 -13.67 -1.03
N ALA A 169 -12.24 -13.88 0.10
CA ALA A 169 -12.71 -12.80 0.95
C ALA A 169 -11.55 -12.01 1.57
N MET A 170 -10.48 -12.69 2.02
CA MET A 170 -9.25 -12.06 2.51
C MET A 170 -8.58 -11.23 1.41
N LEU A 171 -8.48 -11.77 0.19
CA LEU A 171 -7.95 -11.06 -0.97
C LEU A 171 -8.77 -9.79 -1.27
N ALA A 172 -10.10 -9.92 -1.34
CA ALA A 172 -11.00 -8.81 -1.61
C ALA A 172 -10.91 -7.73 -0.53
N TYR A 173 -10.89 -8.13 0.75
CA TYR A 173 -10.73 -7.21 1.88
C TYR A 173 -9.40 -6.46 1.79
N ARG A 174 -8.30 -7.16 1.52
CA ARG A 174 -6.97 -6.54 1.39
C ARG A 174 -6.93 -5.51 0.26
N VAL A 175 -7.45 -5.87 -0.93
CA VAL A 175 -7.51 -4.96 -2.08
C VAL A 175 -8.37 -3.73 -1.77
N ARG A 176 -9.52 -3.92 -1.12
CA ARG A 176 -10.40 -2.81 -0.73
C ARG A 176 -9.75 -1.89 0.31
N SER A 177 -9.14 -2.46 1.34
CA SER A 177 -8.46 -1.71 2.40
C SER A 177 -7.33 -0.84 1.84
N HIS A 178 -6.61 -1.30 0.82
CA HIS A 178 -5.59 -0.49 0.15
C HIS A 178 -6.14 0.72 -0.59
N THR A 179 -7.22 0.55 -1.35
CA THR A 179 -7.87 1.66 -2.06
C THR A 179 -8.38 2.71 -1.06
N ILE A 180 -8.90 2.28 0.09
CA ILE A 180 -9.37 3.18 1.15
C ILE A 180 -8.18 3.90 1.80
N GLU A 181 -7.11 3.19 2.13
CA GLU A 181 -5.90 3.75 2.74
C GLU A 181 -5.28 4.85 1.85
N LEU A 182 -5.20 4.61 0.54
CA LEU A 182 -4.70 5.60 -0.41
C LEU A 182 -5.57 6.85 -0.48
N LYS A 183 -6.91 6.69 -0.53
CA LYS A 183 -7.84 7.82 -0.52
C LYS A 183 -7.75 8.63 0.77
N LEU A 184 -7.67 7.96 1.93
CA LEU A 184 -7.50 8.61 3.22
C LEU A 184 -6.20 9.41 3.29
N ARG A 185 -5.09 8.86 2.78
CA ARG A 185 -3.81 9.58 2.72
C ARG A 185 -3.88 10.81 1.83
N GLN A 186 -4.53 10.72 0.67
CA GLN A 186 -4.71 11.87 -0.21
C GLN A 186 -5.54 12.98 0.47
N VAL A 187 -6.69 12.62 1.03
CA VAL A 187 -7.56 13.58 1.74
C VAL A 187 -6.82 14.22 2.92
N ARG A 188 -6.01 13.45 3.66
CA ARG A 188 -5.21 13.97 4.76
C ARG A 188 -4.12 14.94 4.28
N ALA A 189 -3.44 14.63 3.18
CA ALA A 189 -2.43 15.52 2.59
C ALA A 189 -3.06 16.83 2.09
N GLU A 190 -4.25 16.76 1.48
CA GLU A 190 -5.00 17.96 1.06
C GLU A 190 -5.43 18.82 2.26
N ALA A 191 -5.93 18.19 3.33
CA ALA A 191 -6.29 18.88 4.57
C ALA A 191 -5.08 19.57 5.22
N GLU A 192 -3.94 18.87 5.32
CA GLU A 192 -2.70 19.42 5.88
C GLU A 192 -2.17 20.60 5.03
N ALA A 193 -2.32 20.55 3.70
CA ALA A 193 -1.93 21.64 2.82
C ALA A 193 -2.83 22.88 3.00
N LEU A 194 -4.16 22.68 3.13
CA LEU A 194 -5.11 23.76 3.42
C LEU A 194 -4.87 24.39 4.79
N GLU A 195 -4.57 23.58 5.81
CA GLU A 195 -4.23 24.07 7.14
C GLU A 195 -2.97 24.96 7.10
N ARG A 196 -1.92 24.53 6.37
CA ARG A 196 -0.70 25.35 6.19
C ARG A 196 -0.99 26.68 5.49
N LEU A 197 -1.84 26.68 4.47
CA LEU A 197 -2.24 27.91 3.77
C LEU A 197 -3.04 28.85 4.69
N ALA A 198 -3.95 28.31 5.49
CA ALA A 198 -4.71 29.10 6.46
C ALA A 198 -3.79 29.74 7.51
N ARG A 199 -2.83 28.98 8.07
CA ARG A 199 -1.82 29.52 8.98
C ARG A 199 -0.97 30.62 8.32
N LEU A 200 -0.61 30.46 7.05
CA LEU A 200 0.13 31.48 6.28
C LEU A 200 -0.70 32.76 6.13
N PHE A 201 -1.99 32.65 5.79
CA PHE A 201 -2.86 33.83 5.67
C PHE A 201 -3.02 34.58 6.99
N LEU A 202 -3.08 33.87 8.11
CA LEU A 202 -3.06 34.50 9.44
C LEU A 202 -1.72 35.20 9.71
N ALA A 203 -0.58 34.54 9.47
CA ALA A 203 0.73 35.15 9.66
C ALA A 203 0.92 36.42 8.82
N VAL A 204 0.48 36.40 7.55
CA VAL A 204 0.51 37.58 6.66
C VAL A 204 -0.39 38.69 7.19
N ARG A 205 -1.61 38.37 7.66
CA ARG A 205 -2.54 39.34 8.26
C ARG A 205 -1.89 40.02 9.46
N ASP A 206 -1.31 39.22 10.36
CA ASP A 206 -0.75 39.70 11.61
C ASP A 206 0.53 40.52 11.37
N ALA A 207 1.39 40.09 10.45
CA ALA A 207 2.57 40.86 10.03
C ALA A 207 2.22 42.18 9.32
N THR A 208 1.09 42.24 8.61
CA THR A 208 0.66 43.45 7.88
C THR A 208 0.01 44.49 8.80
N ASN A 209 -0.57 44.08 9.94
CA ASN A 209 -1.29 44.99 10.84
C ASN A 209 -0.41 46.11 11.41
N THR A 210 0.81 45.80 11.87
CA THR A 210 1.70 46.78 12.52
C THR A 210 2.25 47.84 11.55
N PRO A 211 2.76 47.49 10.35
CA PRO A 211 3.13 48.47 9.34
C PRO A 211 1.94 49.32 8.88
N LEU A 212 0.74 48.72 8.76
CA LEU A 212 -0.46 49.44 8.36
C LEU A 212 -0.84 50.52 9.38
N GLN A 213 -0.80 50.19 10.68
CA GLN A 213 -1.01 51.16 11.76
C GLN A 213 0.03 52.28 11.73
N THR A 214 1.29 51.96 11.43
CA THR A 214 2.37 52.94 11.32
C THR A 214 2.15 53.88 10.13
N LEU A 215 1.68 53.35 8.99
CA LEU A 215 1.31 54.15 7.82
C LEU A 215 0.11 55.05 8.09
N GLU A 216 -0.93 54.53 8.76
CA GLU A 216 -2.10 55.33 9.18
C GLU A 216 -1.68 56.50 10.08
N LEU A 217 -0.80 56.25 11.07
CA LEU A 217 -0.26 57.30 11.93
C LEU A 217 0.59 58.32 11.16
N SER A 218 1.43 57.85 10.24
CA SER A 218 2.30 58.72 9.43
C SER A 218 1.50 59.63 8.50
N ILE A 219 0.43 59.11 7.89
CA ILE A 219 -0.50 59.88 7.05
C ILE A 219 -1.22 60.95 7.88
N ALA A 220 -1.68 60.61 9.09
CA ALA A 220 -2.32 61.56 10.00
C ALA A 220 -1.38 62.72 10.39
N LEU A 221 -0.11 62.42 10.68
CA LEU A 221 0.92 63.43 10.97
C LEU A 221 1.26 64.31 9.75
N LEU A 222 1.31 63.72 8.54
CA LEU A 222 1.58 64.45 7.29
C LEU A 222 0.48 65.47 6.99
N ARG A 223 -0.78 65.08 7.22
CA ARG A 223 -1.97 65.93 7.06
C ARG A 223 -1.94 67.16 7.96
N GLN A 224 -1.43 67.00 9.19
CA GLN A 224 -1.31 68.11 10.13
C GLN A 224 -0.17 69.08 9.77
N ARG A 225 0.91 68.59 9.16
CA ARG A 225 2.10 69.41 8.82
C ARG A 225 2.06 70.08 7.45
N SER A 226 1.33 69.53 6.48
CA SER A 226 1.35 70.04 5.10
C SER A 226 -0.04 69.98 4.44
N PRO A 227 -0.94 70.93 4.78
CA PRO A 227 -2.31 70.96 4.27
C PRO A 227 -2.42 71.11 2.75
N GLU A 228 -1.40 71.68 2.11
CA GLU A 228 -1.37 71.92 0.65
C GLU A 228 -1.25 70.63 -0.18
N SER A 229 -0.87 69.51 0.44
CA SER A 229 -0.68 68.21 -0.22
C SER A 229 -1.88 67.26 -0.10
N GLU A 230 -3.06 67.77 0.25
CA GLU A 230 -4.29 67.00 0.49
C GLU A 230 -4.66 65.97 -0.61
N PRO A 231 -4.54 66.24 -1.93
CA PRO A 231 -4.86 65.23 -2.95
C PRO A 231 -3.95 63.98 -2.89
N THR A 232 -2.68 64.15 -2.52
CA THR A 232 -1.72 63.04 -2.37
C THR A 232 -2.00 62.24 -1.10
N ILE A 233 -2.32 62.92 0.00
CA ILE A 233 -2.68 62.31 1.29
C ILE A 233 -3.94 61.45 1.12
N ALA A 234 -4.96 61.96 0.44
CA ALA A 234 -6.19 61.20 0.13
C ALA A 234 -5.95 59.98 -0.77
N ALA A 235 -4.93 60.00 -1.64
CA ALA A 235 -4.52 58.82 -2.41
C ALA A 235 -3.87 57.75 -1.52
N MET A 236 -3.00 58.16 -0.57
CA MET A 236 -2.36 57.25 0.39
C MET A 236 -3.39 56.59 1.32
N GLU A 237 -4.37 57.34 1.84
CA GLU A 237 -5.46 56.79 2.66
C GLU A 237 -6.26 55.72 1.90
N ARG A 238 -6.60 55.98 0.64
CA ARG A 238 -7.31 55.00 -0.20
C ARG A 238 -6.49 53.73 -0.44
N ALA A 239 -5.18 53.85 -0.62
CA ALA A 239 -4.29 52.71 -0.78
C ALA A 239 -4.23 51.87 0.51
N VAL A 240 -4.07 52.51 1.66
CA VAL A 240 -4.08 51.85 2.98
C VAL A 240 -5.43 51.16 3.23
N HIS A 241 -6.55 51.82 2.92
CA HIS A 241 -7.87 51.22 3.07
C HIS A 241 -8.06 49.97 2.17
N ARG A 242 -7.53 49.98 0.94
CA ARG A 242 -7.53 48.78 0.08
C ARG A 242 -6.71 47.65 0.69
N VAL A 243 -5.51 47.91 1.20
CA VAL A 243 -4.67 46.90 1.86
C VAL A 243 -5.40 46.33 3.09
N ARG A 244 -6.02 47.20 3.90
CA ARG A 244 -6.82 46.80 5.06
C ARG A 244 -7.98 45.86 4.69
N SER A 245 -8.69 46.20 3.61
CA SER A 245 -9.79 45.38 3.10
C SER A 245 -9.31 44.00 2.62
N LEU A 246 -8.11 43.93 2.03
CA LEU A 246 -7.50 42.68 1.57
C LEU A 246 -7.11 41.80 2.77
N THR A 247 -6.47 42.38 3.78
CA THR A 247 -6.11 41.67 5.03
C THR A 247 -7.34 41.19 5.81
N GLN A 248 -8.44 41.93 5.81
CA GLN A 248 -9.69 41.46 6.42
C GLN A 248 -10.28 40.26 5.69
N ARG A 249 -10.22 40.22 4.35
CA ARG A 249 -10.68 39.06 3.56
C ARG A 249 -9.84 37.81 3.85
N LEU A 250 -8.53 37.98 4.08
CA LEU A 250 -7.63 36.90 4.49
C LEU A 250 -7.96 36.36 5.89
N GLY A 251 -8.57 37.16 6.77
CA GLY A 251 -9.02 36.73 8.09
C GLY A 251 -10.26 35.82 8.07
N SER A 252 -10.95 35.66 6.94
CA SER A 252 -12.13 34.78 6.85
C SER A 252 -11.79 33.27 6.93
N VAL A 253 -10.50 32.92 6.89
CA VAL A 253 -9.97 31.55 6.90
C VAL A 253 -9.73 31.02 8.33
N ASP A 254 -9.81 31.90 9.34
CA ASP A 254 -9.63 31.57 10.78
C ASP A 254 -10.48 30.38 11.28
N PRO A 255 -11.78 30.24 10.90
CA PRO A 255 -12.62 29.13 11.35
C PRO A 255 -12.20 27.75 10.83
N LEU A 256 -11.33 27.69 9.82
CA LEU A 256 -10.86 26.43 9.23
C LEU A 256 -9.66 25.84 9.99
N LEU A 257 -9.14 26.55 11.00
CA LEU A 257 -7.98 26.12 11.78
C LEU A 257 -8.41 25.41 13.06
N VAL A 258 -7.81 24.24 13.29
CA VAL A 258 -7.91 23.54 14.57
C VAL A 258 -6.69 23.92 15.40
N TRP A 259 -6.88 24.86 16.31
CA TRP A 259 -5.85 25.30 17.25
C TRP A 259 -5.50 24.17 18.22
N ARG A 260 -4.20 23.84 18.35
CA ARG A 260 -3.69 22.84 19.31
C ARG A 260 -2.90 23.52 20.42
N GLU A 261 -2.83 22.91 21.60
CA GLU A 261 -1.99 23.39 22.71
C GLU A 261 -0.53 23.52 22.24
N GLY A 262 0.04 24.72 22.37
CA GLY A 262 1.39 25.07 21.89
C GLY A 262 1.43 25.95 20.63
N ASP A 263 0.32 26.11 19.92
CA ASP A 263 0.16 27.06 18.80
C ASP A 263 -0.13 28.51 19.31
N GLU A 264 0.11 28.83 20.59
CA GLU A 264 -0.29 30.10 21.23
C GLU A 264 0.71 31.26 21.02
N SER A 265 1.95 30.93 20.67
CA SER A 265 3.03 31.90 20.44
C SER A 265 3.40 31.91 18.95
N PHE A 266 2.51 32.45 18.11
CA PHE A 266 2.76 32.66 16.69
C PHE A 266 3.74 33.82 16.48
N ASP A 267 5.02 33.52 16.25
CA ASP A 267 5.93 34.50 15.64
C ASP A 267 5.73 34.49 14.12
N ALA A 268 4.89 35.40 13.64
CA ALA A 268 4.57 35.56 12.23
C ALA A 268 5.82 35.76 11.36
N ASP A 269 6.86 36.40 11.90
CA ASP A 269 8.08 36.72 11.17
C ASP A 269 8.96 35.47 11.00
N THR A 270 9.07 34.64 12.04
CA THR A 270 9.75 33.34 11.95
C THR A 270 9.06 32.39 10.97
N MET A 271 7.73 32.40 10.92
CA MET A 271 6.96 31.56 10.00
C MET A 271 7.09 32.02 8.54
N LEU A 272 7.07 33.34 8.29
CA LEU A 272 7.30 33.92 6.97
C LEU A 272 8.70 33.61 6.44
N ARG A 273 9.75 33.71 7.30
CA ARG A 273 11.12 33.36 6.93
C ARG A 273 11.29 31.87 6.60
N HIS A 274 10.74 30.98 7.41
CA HIS A 274 10.74 29.54 7.10
C HIS A 274 10.06 29.25 5.75
N LEU A 275 9.02 30.00 5.42
CA LEU A 275 8.32 29.89 4.15
C LEU A 275 9.15 30.38 2.97
N GLU A 276 9.82 31.53 3.10
CA GLU A 276 10.75 32.03 2.07
C GLU A 276 11.85 30.99 1.79
N GLU A 277 12.42 30.39 2.82
CA GLU A 277 13.41 29.34 2.67
C GLU A 277 12.86 28.08 2.00
N ASP A 278 11.66 27.63 2.38
CA ASP A 278 11.03 26.46 1.78
C ASP A 278 10.62 26.70 0.31
N LEU A 279 10.14 27.90 -0.02
CA LEU A 279 9.83 28.32 -1.39
C LEU A 279 11.09 28.41 -2.26
N ALA A 280 12.18 28.97 -1.72
CA ALA A 280 13.47 29.00 -2.39
C ALA A 280 13.96 27.58 -2.70
N ARG A 281 13.91 26.67 -1.72
CA ARG A 281 14.27 25.25 -1.88
C ARG A 281 13.36 24.50 -2.86
N ALA A 282 12.08 24.86 -2.95
CA ALA A 282 11.13 24.26 -3.90
C ALA A 282 11.35 24.76 -5.33
N LEU A 283 11.68 26.05 -5.49
CA LEU A 283 12.00 26.65 -6.78
C LEU A 283 13.31 26.10 -7.35
N GLU A 284 14.34 25.91 -6.52
CA GLU A 284 15.58 25.22 -6.92
C GLU A 284 15.32 23.79 -7.40
N ARG A 285 14.49 23.03 -6.67
CA ARG A 285 14.11 21.65 -7.06
C ARG A 285 13.30 21.56 -8.35
N ARG A 286 12.65 22.63 -8.81
CA ARG A 286 11.96 22.67 -10.12
C ARG A 286 12.85 23.14 -11.26
N ARG A 287 13.98 23.76 -10.95
CA ARG A 287 14.94 24.27 -11.94
C ARG A 287 15.94 23.21 -12.39
N HIS A 288 16.10 22.15 -11.60
CA HIS A 288 16.92 20.96 -11.85
C HIS A 288 16.05 19.74 -12.17
#